data_AF-A0A563U3W4-F1
#
_entry.id   AF-A0A563U3W4-F1
#
_cell.length_a   1.000
_cell.length_b   1.000
_cell.length_c   1.000
_cell.angle_alpha   90.00
_cell.angle_beta   90.00
_cell.angle_gamma   90.00
#
_symmetry.space_group_name_H-M   'P 1'
#
loop_
_entity.id
_entity.type
_entity.pdbx_description
1 polymer ?
#
loop_
_entity_poly.entity_id
_entity_poly.type
_entity_poly.pdbx_seq_one_letter_code
_entity_poly.pdbx_strand_id
1 'polypeptide(L)'
;MLKIDIPQTGSPAFTAAAFDQFDLPTPPNGTDAEINGDVVLLFEDEEEAVDYLDELEDYSASLDNDADAKPYLNALINTIRNDEFVQAYLR
;
A
#
# COMPACT_ATOMS: atom_id res chain seq x y z
N MET A 1 -2.92 16.60 -1.27
CA MET A 1 -1.89 15.59 -1.57
C MET A 1 -1.56 14.86 -0.29
N LEU A 2 -2.21 13.71 -0.14
CA LEU A 2 -2.00 12.78 0.96
C LEU A 2 -0.77 11.92 0.66
N LYS A 3 0.00 11.61 1.69
CA LYS A 3 1.18 10.76 1.61
C LYS A 3 1.09 9.73 2.72
N ILE A 4 1.27 8.46 2.36
CA ILE A 4 1.26 7.37 3.32
C ILE A 4 2.61 6.66 3.25
N ASP A 5 3.33 6.68 4.36
CA ASP A 5 4.65 6.07 4.47
C ASP A 5 4.52 4.58 4.80
N ILE A 6 5.15 3.73 3.98
CA ILE A 6 5.29 2.30 4.22
C ILE A 6 6.67 2.06 4.84
N PRO A 7 6.74 1.78 6.15
CA PRO A 7 8.03 1.58 6.81
C PRO A 7 8.69 0.29 6.35
N GLN A 8 9.98 0.34 6.01
CA GLN A 8 10.76 -0.85 5.64
C GLN A 8 11.07 -1.77 6.83
N THR A 9 10.79 -1.32 8.05
CA THR A 9 11.17 -2.00 9.30
C THR A 9 10.26 -3.19 9.66
N GLY A 10 9.25 -3.49 8.84
CA GLY A 10 8.33 -4.62 9.00
C GLY A 10 8.82 -5.94 8.39
N SER A 11 8.05 -7.01 8.62
CA SER A 11 8.19 -8.30 7.94
C SER A 11 6.91 -8.61 7.16
N PRO A 12 6.93 -8.59 5.82
CA PRO A 12 8.09 -8.38 4.97
C PRO A 12 8.56 -6.92 4.93
N ALA A 13 9.84 -6.70 4.69
CA ALA A 13 10.37 -5.36 4.40
C ALA A 13 9.85 -4.94 3.02
N PHE A 14 8.91 -4.00 3.01
CA PHE A 14 8.32 -3.53 1.77
C PHE A 14 9.24 -2.51 1.11
N THR A 15 9.59 -2.73 -0.16
CA THR A 15 10.41 -1.82 -0.96
C THR A 15 9.67 -1.51 -2.25
N ALA A 16 10.00 -0.41 -2.93
CA ALA A 16 9.33 -0.06 -4.19
C ALA A 16 9.47 -1.17 -5.26
N ALA A 17 10.56 -1.96 -5.21
CA ALA A 17 10.74 -3.10 -6.10
C ALA A 17 9.71 -4.23 -5.89
N ALA A 18 9.00 -4.26 -4.75
CA ALA A 18 7.95 -5.25 -4.51
C ALA A 18 6.77 -5.10 -5.46
N PHE A 19 6.48 -3.88 -5.92
CA PHE A 19 5.43 -3.66 -6.94
C PHE A 19 5.76 -4.41 -8.23
N ASP A 20 6.96 -4.22 -8.75
CA ASP A 20 7.40 -4.88 -9.99
C ASP A 20 7.63 -6.38 -9.79
N GLN A 21 8.20 -6.79 -8.65
CA GLN A 21 8.55 -8.19 -8.39
C GLN A 21 7.32 -9.09 -8.27
N PHE A 22 6.24 -8.57 -7.67
CA PHE A 22 5.04 -9.33 -7.36
C PHE A 22 3.81 -8.89 -8.18
N ASP A 23 4.00 -8.02 -9.17
CA ASP A 23 2.93 -7.47 -10.01
C ASP A 23 1.79 -6.87 -9.18
N LEU A 24 2.15 -6.11 -8.14
CA LEU A 24 1.19 -5.48 -7.24
C LEU A 24 0.60 -4.22 -7.90
N PRO A 25 -0.69 -3.93 -7.68
CA PRO A 25 -1.28 -2.65 -8.06
C PRO A 25 -0.45 -1.49 -7.50
N THR A 26 -0.19 -0.47 -8.30
CA THR A 26 0.52 0.75 -7.86
C THR A 26 -0.49 1.84 -7.52
N PRO A 27 -0.21 2.72 -6.55
CA PRO A 27 -1.11 3.83 -6.24
C PRO A 27 -1.27 4.77 -7.45
N PRO A 28 -2.42 5.46 -7.59
CA PRO A 28 -2.73 6.27 -8.77
C PRO A 28 -1.72 7.37 -9.09
N ASN A 29 -1.16 8.01 -8.06
CA ASN A 29 -0.14 9.05 -8.21
C ASN A 29 1.30 8.53 -8.06
N GLY A 30 1.47 7.20 -8.08
CA GLY A 30 2.76 6.53 -8.01
C GLY A 30 3.38 6.52 -6.62
N THR A 31 4.65 6.12 -6.57
CA THR A 31 5.42 6.01 -5.34
C THR A 31 6.65 6.89 -5.37
N ASP A 32 7.05 7.38 -4.20
CA ASP A 32 8.36 7.99 -3.98
C ASP A 32 9.19 7.10 -3.06
N ALA A 33 10.51 7.30 -3.07
CA ALA A 33 11.43 6.59 -2.19
C ALA A 33 12.13 7.59 -1.27
N GLU A 34 11.98 7.41 0.04
CA GLU A 34 12.74 8.20 1.00
C GLU A 34 14.20 7.74 1.09
N ILE A 35 15.07 8.63 1.58
CA ILE A 35 16.51 8.34 1.78
C ILE A 35 16.71 7.14 2.74
N ASN A 36 15.74 6.89 3.63
CA ASN A 36 15.74 5.76 4.56
C ASN A 36 15.30 4.44 3.90
N GLY A 37 14.91 4.46 2.62
CA GLY A 37 14.37 3.33 1.87
C GLY A 37 12.86 3.19 1.98
N ASP A 38 12.20 3.93 2.88
CA ASP A 38 10.74 3.89 3.04
C ASP A 38 10.04 4.26 1.73
N VAL A 39 8.94 3.55 1.47
CA VAL A 39 8.14 3.77 0.26
C VAL A 39 7.01 4.72 0.61
N VAL A 40 6.92 5.83 -0.09
CA VAL A 40 5.85 6.80 0.09
C VAL A 40 4.80 6.56 -0.98
N LEU A 41 3.59 6.22 -0.58
CA LEU A 41 2.44 6.17 -1.48
C LEU A 41 1.89 7.58 -1.66
N LEU A 42 1.65 7.99 -2.90
CA LEU A 42 1.16 9.33 -3.22
C LEU A 42 -0.31 9.27 -3.62
N PHE A 43 -1.11 10.18 -3.04
CA PHE A 43 -2.53 10.34 -3.35
C PHE A 43 -2.92 11.83 -3.43
N GLU A 44 -3.95 12.16 -4.18
CA GLU A 44 -4.52 13.50 -4.27
C GLU A 44 -5.16 13.88 -2.93
N ASP A 45 -5.97 12.97 -2.39
CA ASP A 45 -6.76 13.11 -1.16
C ASP A 45 -7.03 11.74 -0.50
N GLU A 46 -7.87 11.74 0.54
CA GLU A 46 -8.29 10.55 1.28
C GLU A 46 -9.20 9.62 0.47
N GLU A 47 -10.00 10.16 -0.47
CA GLU A 47 -10.91 9.38 -1.31
C GLU A 47 -10.09 8.46 -2.23
N GLU A 48 -9.07 9.00 -2.89
CA GLU A 48 -8.19 8.23 -3.77
C GLU A 48 -7.41 7.13 -3.01
N ALA A 49 -7.03 7.39 -1.76
CA ALA A 49 -6.39 6.38 -0.92
C ALA A 49 -7.34 5.25 -0.50
N VAL A 50 -8.63 5.54 -0.31
CA VAL A 50 -9.65 4.52 -0.05
C VAL A 50 -9.97 3.71 -1.30
N ASP A 51 -10.13 4.35 -2.46
CA ASP A 51 -10.35 3.64 -3.72
C ASP A 51 -9.21 2.65 -4.01
N TYR A 52 -7.97 3.09 -3.76
CA TYR A 52 -6.81 2.22 -3.90
C TYR A 52 -6.76 1.11 -2.83
N LEU A 53 -7.19 1.37 -1.60
CA LEU A 53 -7.33 0.34 -0.56
C LEU A 53 -8.31 -0.76 -1.01
N ASP A 54 -9.45 -0.38 -1.58
CA ASP A 54 -10.45 -1.32 -2.10
C ASP A 54 -9.86 -2.17 -3.26
N GLU A 55 -9.11 -1.55 -4.18
CA GLU A 55 -8.41 -2.27 -5.25
C GLU A 55 -7.43 -3.32 -4.70
N LEU A 56 -6.66 -2.96 -3.67
CA LEU A 56 -5.73 -3.90 -3.03
C LEU A 56 -6.45 -5.05 -2.34
N GLU A 57 -7.60 -4.80 -1.71
CA GLU A 57 -8.42 -5.82 -1.05
C GLU A 57 -9.04 -6.79 -2.06
N ASP A 58 -9.56 -6.28 -3.17
CA ASP A 58 -10.07 -7.10 -4.27
C ASP A 58 -8.96 -7.93 -4.92
N TYR A 59 -7.80 -7.32 -5.19
CA TYR A 59 -6.63 -8.04 -5.70
C TYR A 59 -6.20 -9.13 -4.71
N SER A 60 -6.20 -8.84 -3.41
CA SER A 60 -5.86 -9.79 -2.33
C SER A 60 -6.83 -10.95 -2.23
N ALA A 61 -8.10 -10.73 -2.54
CA ALA A 61 -9.12 -11.77 -2.60
C ALA A 61 -9.01 -12.65 -3.85
N SER A 62 -8.42 -12.13 -4.94
CA SER A 62 -8.19 -12.87 -6.19
C SER A 62 -7.00 -13.83 -6.12
N LEU A 63 -6.05 -13.59 -5.22
CA LEU A 63 -4.85 -14.41 -5.04
C LEU A 63 -5.11 -15.63 -4.15
N ASP A 64 -4.38 -16.71 -4.44
CA ASP A 64 -4.31 -17.86 -3.54
C ASP A 64 -3.73 -17.45 -2.17
N ASN A 65 -4.21 -18.09 -1.10
CA ASN A 65 -3.75 -17.79 0.26
C ASN A 65 -2.24 -17.99 0.46
N ASP A 66 -1.63 -18.85 -0.35
CA ASP A 66 -0.22 -19.23 -0.28
C ASP A 66 0.66 -18.45 -1.27
N ALA A 67 0.09 -17.45 -1.98
CA ALA A 67 0.82 -16.65 -2.96
C ALA A 67 1.94 -15.83 -2.28
N ASP A 68 3.13 -15.81 -2.88
CA ASP A 68 4.29 -15.07 -2.34
C ASP A 68 4.03 -13.55 -2.19
N ALA A 69 3.07 -13.02 -2.94
CA ALA A 69 2.63 -11.62 -2.88
C ALA A 69 1.77 -11.28 -1.65
N LYS A 70 1.08 -12.27 -1.03
CA LYS A 70 0.12 -12.04 0.06
C LYS A 70 0.70 -11.27 1.26
N PRO A 71 1.90 -11.61 1.77
CA PRO A 71 2.48 -10.88 2.89
C PRO A 71 2.74 -9.40 2.59
N TYR A 72 3.16 -9.08 1.36
CA TYR A 72 3.42 -7.70 0.93
C TYR A 72 2.13 -6.91 0.75
N LEU A 73 1.13 -7.55 0.15
CA LEU A 73 -0.19 -6.96 -0.06
C LEU A 73 -0.92 -6.71 1.26
N ASN A 74 -0.85 -7.66 2.19
CA ASN A 74 -1.40 -7.47 3.54
C ASN A 74 -0.68 -6.35 4.29
N ALA A 75 0.63 -6.17 4.09
CA ALA A 75 1.36 -5.05 4.69
C ALA A 75 0.85 -3.71 4.13
N LEU A 76 0.69 -3.59 2.81
CA LEU A 76 0.12 -2.40 2.16
C LEU A 76 -1.28 -2.06 2.69
N ILE A 77 -2.20 -3.04 2.63
CA ILE A 77 -3.59 -2.88 3.08
C ILE A 77 -3.61 -2.43 4.54
N ASN A 78 -2.84 -3.09 5.41
CA ASN A 78 -2.82 -2.73 6.82
C ASN A 78 -2.25 -1.33 7.05
N THR A 79 -1.22 -0.91 6.34
CA THR A 79 -0.66 0.43 6.52
C THR A 79 -1.67 1.51 6.11
N ILE A 80 -2.27 1.37 4.92
CA ILE A 80 -3.26 2.36 4.42
C ILE A 80 -4.50 2.38 5.32
N ARG A 81 -5.04 1.21 5.68
CA ARG A 81 -6.21 1.09 6.57
C ARG A 81 -5.96 1.65 7.98
N ASN A 82 -4.71 1.67 8.44
CA ASN A 82 -4.35 2.21 9.75
C ASN A 82 -3.90 3.68 9.71
N ASP A 83 -3.84 4.30 8.53
CA ASP A 83 -3.54 5.71 8.40
C ASP A 83 -4.64 6.58 9.03
N GLU A 84 -4.24 7.67 9.70
CA GLU A 84 -5.16 8.51 10.46
C GLU A 84 -6.15 9.29 9.57
N PHE A 85 -5.73 9.69 8.37
CA PHE A 85 -6.57 10.42 7.43
C PHE A 85 -7.57 9.48 6.76
N VAL A 86 -7.11 8.29 6.35
CA VAL A 86 -7.97 7.23 5.81
C VAL A 86 -9.02 6.82 6.85
N GLN A 87 -8.62 6.59 8.11
CA GLN A 87 -9.57 6.26 9.17
C GLN A 87 -10.56 7.40 9.49
N ALA A 88 -10.14 8.66 9.36
CA ALA A 88 -11.01 9.80 9.55
C ALA A 88 -12.05 9.90 8.43
N TYR A 89 -11.68 9.59 7.19
CA TYR A 89 -12.56 9.62 6.02
C TYR A 89 -13.63 8.49 6.06
N LEU A 90 -13.27 7.30 6.55
CA LEU A 90 -14.18 6.16 6.65
C LEU A 90 -15.24 6.24 7.78
N ARG A 91 -15.23 7.30 8.61
CA ARG A 91 -16.15 7.48 9.75
C ARG A 91 -17.38 8.30 9.40
#